data_AF-A0A2L2Z5D3-F1
#
_entry.id   AF-A0A2L2Z5D3-F1
#
_cell.length_a   1.000
_cell.length_b   1.000
_cell.length_c   1.000
_cell.angle_alpha   90.00
_cell.angle_beta   90.00
_cell.angle_gamma   90.00
#
_symmetry.space_group_name_H-M   'P 1'
#
loop_
_entity.id
_entity.type
_entity.pdbx_description
1 polymer ?
#
loop_
_entity_poly.entity_id
_entity_poly.type
_entity_poly.pdbx_seq_one_letter_code
_entity_poly.pdbx_strand_id
1 'polypeptide(L)' 'EAAENVQGYTVYMMKVQRGQSEASWQVSRRYSDFDTLNNLLLCSGLDIPLPPKKLFGKLEREFVAERQ' A
#
# COMPACT_ATOMS: atom_id res chain seq x y z
N GLU A 1 -9.75 -4.98 -9.75
CA GLU A 1 -9.50 -4.78 -8.32
C GLU A 1 -8.20 -4.01 -8.14
N ALA A 2 -8.09 -3.15 -7.12
CA ALA A 2 -6.87 -2.39 -6.83
C ALA A 2 -5.90 -3.14 -5.90
N ALA A 3 -6.26 -4.36 -5.49
CA ALA A 3 -5.42 -5.27 -4.74
C ALA A 3 -5.57 -6.71 -5.25
N GLU A 4 -4.49 -7.48 -5.24
CA GLU A 4 -4.45 -8.88 -5.69
C GLU A 4 -3.65 -9.74 -4.69
N ASN A 5 -4.14 -10.94 -4.39
CA ASN A 5 -3.39 -11.92 -3.59
C ASN A 5 -2.49 -12.77 -4.50
N VAL A 6 -1.17 -12.62 -4.35
CA VAL A 6 -0.15 -13.34 -5.12
C VAL A 6 0.67 -14.18 -4.14
N GLN A 7 0.66 -15.51 -4.31
CA GLN A 7 1.56 -16.44 -3.62
C GLN A 7 1.79 -16.16 -2.11
N GLY A 8 0.72 -15.86 -1.36
CA GLY A 8 0.77 -15.66 0.09
C GLY A 8 0.96 -14.21 0.58
N TYR A 9 0.95 -13.23 -0.33
CA TYR A 9 0.94 -11.81 0.00
C TYR A 9 -0.09 -11.04 -0.84
N THR A 10 -0.48 -9.87 -0.35
CA THR A 10 -1.35 -8.93 -1.08
C THR A 10 -0.49 -7.86 -1.74
N VAL A 11 -0.73 -7.61 -3.02
CA VAL A 11 -0.14 -6.53 -3.82
C VAL A 11 -1.21 -5.49 -4.11
N TYR A 12 -0.91 -4.24 -3.81
CA TYR A 12 -1.75 -3.08 -4.12
C TYR A 12 -1.28 -2.44 -5.42
N MET A 13 -2.19 -2.25 -6.36
CA MET A 13 -1.96 -1.63 -7.65
C MET A 13 -2.45 -0.18 -7.61
N MET A 14 -1.51 0.76 -7.69
CA MET A 14 -1.80 2.20 -7.65
C MET A 14 -1.57 2.82 -9.02
N LYS A 15 -2.50 3.68 -9.45
CA LYS A 15 -2.28 4.57 -10.58
C LYS A 15 -1.57 5.83 -10.09
N VAL A 16 -0.42 6.14 -10.68
CA VAL A 16 0.33 7.35 -10.39
C VAL A 16 0.21 8.29 -11.57
N GLN A 17 -0.12 9.54 -11.28
CA GLN A 17 -0.21 10.63 -12.23
C GLN A 17 0.52 11.84 -11.65
N ARG A 18 1.38 12.47 -12.44
CA ARG A 18 2.12 13.65 -12.01
C ARG A 18 1.42 14.92 -12.52
N GLY A 19 0.87 15.70 -11.60
CA GLY A 19 0.19 16.96 -11.94
C GLY A 19 -1.00 16.74 -12.89
N GLN A 20 -1.30 17.74 -13.71
CA GLN A 20 -2.40 17.70 -14.69
C GLN A 20 -2.04 16.95 -15.99
N SER A 21 -0.95 16.17 -16.00
CA SER A 21 -0.57 15.36 -17.16
C SER A 21 -1.53 14.18 -17.33
N GLU A 22 -1.93 13.90 -18.57
CA GLU A 22 -2.66 12.66 -18.92
C GLU A 22 -1.79 11.40 -18.83
N ALA A 23 -0.46 11.56 -18.86
CA ALA A 23 0.46 10.45 -18.67
C ALA A 23 0.34 9.91 -17.23
N SER A 24 0.10 8.60 -17.13
CA SER A 24 0.04 7.87 -15.88
C SER A 24 0.72 6.52 -16.03
N TRP A 25 1.15 5.97 -14.90
CA TRP A 25 1.72 4.63 -14.84
C TRP A 25 1.14 3.89 -13.64
N GLN A 26 1.22 2.57 -13.68
CA GLN A 26 0.83 1.73 -12.57
C GLN A 26 2.07 1.33 -11.78
N VAL A 27 1.94 1.32 -10.46
CA VAL A 27 2.95 0.77 -9.56
C VAL A 27 2.30 -0.28 -8.66
N SER A 28 3.03 -1.34 -8.41
CA SER A 28 2.59 -2.46 -7.57
C SER A 28 3.44 -2.50 -6.31
N ARG A 29 2.82 -2.45 -5.13
CA ARG A 29 3.51 -2.44 -3.84
C ARG A 29 2.78 -3.31 -2.83
N ARG A 30 3.51 -3.95 -1.94
CA ARG A 30 2.95 -4.67 -0.78
C ARG A 30 2.90 -3.73 0.42
N TYR A 31 2.11 -4.08 1.42
CA TYR A 31 2.09 -3.36 2.69
C TYR A 31 3.48 -3.19 3.32
N SER A 32 4.37 -4.18 3.22
CA SER A 32 5.75 -4.09 3.72
C SER A 32 6.57 -2.97 3.08
N ASP A 33 6.27 -2.62 1.83
CA ASP A 33 6.97 -1.58 1.11
C ASP A 33 6.56 -0.19 1.63
N PHE A 34 5.27 -0.02 1.99
CA PHE A 34 4.76 1.17 2.67
C PHE A 34 5.26 1.28 4.11
N ASP A 35 5.33 0.18 4.86
CA ASP A 35 5.91 0.13 6.21
C ASP A 35 7.38 0.59 6.19
N THR A 36 8.14 0.13 5.19
CA THR A 36 9.53 0.57 4.98
C THR A 36 9.60 2.06 4.67
N LEU A 37 8.77 2.55 3.74
CA LEU A 37 8.71 3.97 3.39
C LEU A 37 8.33 4.84 4.59
N ASN A 38 7.33 4.43 5.38
CA ASN A 38 6.89 5.16 6.57
C ASN A 38 8.04 5.33 7.57
N ASN A 39 8.79 4.27 7.84
CA ASN A 39 9.96 4.31 8.73
C ASN A 39 11.04 5.29 8.23
N LEU A 40 11.28 5.35 6.91
CA LEU A 40 12.22 6.30 6.32
C LEU A 40 11.74 7.75 6.41
N LEU A 41 10.42 7.98 6.41
CA LEU A 41 9.82 9.31 6.50
C LEU A 41 9.73 9.83 7.94
N LEU A 42 9.95 9.00 8.97
CA LEU A 42 9.88 9.43 10.38
C LEU A 42 10.82 10.62 10.69
N CYS A 43 11.97 10.71 10.01
CA CYS A 43 12.90 11.82 10.19
C CYS A 43 12.35 13.19 9.76
N SER A 44 11.30 13.21 8.94
CA SER A 44 10.65 14.44 8.48
C SER A 44 9.76 15.09 9.54
N GLY A 45 9.46 14.39 10.65
CA GLY A 45 8.51 14.85 11.66
C GLY A 45 7.05 14.85 11.20
N LEU A 46 6.75 14.32 10.02
CA LEU A 46 5.38 14.14 9.52
C LEU A 46 4.73 12.93 10.20
N ASP A 47 3.52 13.14 10.73
CA ASP A 47 2.67 12.05 11.21
C ASP A 47 1.83 11.51 10.05
N ILE A 48 2.26 10.39 9.49
CA ILE A 48 1.59 9.71 8.38
C ILE A 48 1.01 8.40 8.94
N PRO A 49 -0.30 8.33 9.20
CA PRO A 49 -0.89 7.14 9.78
C PRO A 49 -0.83 5.97 8.79
N LEU A 50 -0.38 4.81 9.27
CA LEU A 50 -0.35 3.56 8.51
C LEU A 50 -1.30 2.53 9.17
N PRO A 51 -2.14 1.81 8.40
CA PRO A 51 -3.00 0.78 8.96
C PRO A 51 -2.18 -0.28 9.74
N PRO A 52 -2.72 -0.88 10.81
CA PRO A 52 -1.97 -1.78 11.68
C PRO A 52 -1.53 -3.06 10.95
N LYS A 53 -0.42 -3.66 11.39
CA LYS A 53 0.04 -4.99 10.94
C LYS A 53 -0.93 -6.08 11.43
N LYS A 54 -1.30 -7.02 10.55
CA LYS A 54 -2.10 -8.20 10.91
C LYS A 54 -1.30 -9.48 10.61
N LEU A 55 -1.14 -10.34 11.61
CA LEU A 55 -0.36 -11.58 11.51
C LEU A 55 -1.18 -12.77 10.99
N PHE A 56 -2.47 -12.83 11.32
CA PHE A 56 -3.41 -13.88 10.91
C PHE A 56 -4.51 -13.29 10.02
N GLY A 57 -5.05 -14.05 9.05
CA GLY A 57 -6.13 -13.54 8.20
C GLY A 57 -5.75 -12.29 7.39
N LYS A 58 -4.46 -12.08 7.11
CA LYS A 58 -3.95 -10.89 6.40
C LYS A 58 -4.30 -10.85 4.91
N LEU A 59 -4.81 -11.96 4.37
CA LEU A 59 -5.24 -12.12 2.98
C LEU A 59 -6.77 -12.11 2.84
N GLU A 60 -7.51 -12.02 3.96
CA GLU A 60 -8.97 -11.92 3.97
C GLU A 60 -9.40 -10.67 3.21
N ARG A 61 -10.42 -10.79 2.36
CA ARG A 61 -10.84 -9.72 1.47
C ARG A 61 -11.31 -8.50 2.26
N GLU A 62 -12.01 -8.72 3.36
CA GLU A 62 -12.51 -7.68 4.27
C GLU A 62 -11.35 -6.87 4.84
N PHE A 63 -10.28 -7.55 5.26
CA PHE A 63 -9.09 -6.90 5.79
C PHE A 63 -8.28 -6.18 4.72
N VAL A 64 -8.14 -6.78 3.53
CA VAL A 64 -7.47 -6.14 2.39
C VAL A 64 -8.21 -4.86 1.98
N ALA A 65 -9.55 -4.88 2.01
CA ALA A 65 -10.39 -3.73 1.70
C ALA A 65 -10.32 -2.63 2.77
N GLU A 66 -10.33 -2.97 4.07
CA GLU A 66 -10.17 -2.01 5.18
C GLU A 66 -8.84 -1.24 5.10
N ARG A 67 -7.80 -1.88 4.58
CA ARG A 67 -6.45 -1.33 4.49
C ARG A 67 -6.22 -0.45 3.25
N GLN A 68 -7.10 -0.51 2.24
CA GLN A 68 -7.00 0.26 1.00
C GLN A 68 -7.48 1.70 1.20
#